data_AF-A0A349BYW5-F1
#
_entry.id   AF-A0A349BYW5-F1
#
_cell.length_a   1.000
_cell.length_b   1.000
_cell.length_c   1.000
_cell.angle_alpha   90.00
_cell.angle_beta   90.00
_cell.angle_gamma   90.00
#
_symmetry.space_group_name_H-M   'P 1'
#
loop_
_entity.id
_entity.type
_entity.pdbx_description
1 polymer ?
#
loop_
_entity_poly.entity_id
_entity_poly.type
_entity_poly.pdbx_seq_one_letter_code
_entity_poly.pdbx_strand_id
1 'polypeptide(L)'
;MKILVINCGSSSLKFQVIDAVTEELLAKGLCERIGIDGSITYENVKDGTGKETSNPAIPDHNVAISLVIDALMNDKTGVIKSLDEIGAVGHRIVHGGEAFTSSVVINDEVIQAIKDVSDLAPLHNPANLIGVAACQ
;
A
#
# COMPACT_ATOMS: atom_id res chain seq x y z
N MET A 1 -0.70 -8.33 15.74
CA MET A 1 -0.14 -8.71 14.40
C MET A 1 -0.24 -7.46 13.54
N LYS A 2 0.84 -6.99 12.91
CA LYS A 2 0.77 -5.75 12.11
C LYS A 2 0.32 -6.07 10.69
N ILE A 3 -0.64 -5.30 10.18
CA ILE A 3 -1.17 -5.41 8.83
C ILE A 3 -0.80 -4.13 8.08
N LEU A 4 -0.12 -4.28 6.94
CA LEU A 4 0.09 -3.19 5.98
C LEU A 4 -1.11 -3.12 5.05
N VAL A 5 -1.84 -2.02 5.05
CA VAL A 5 -2.98 -1.78 4.16
C VAL A 5 -2.55 -0.86 3.04
N ILE A 6 -2.75 -1.29 1.79
CA ILE A 6 -2.36 -0.57 0.57
C ILE A 6 -3.59 -0.21 -0.26
N ASN A 7 -3.65 1.05 -0.66
CA ASN A 7 -4.59 1.54 -1.67
C ASN A 7 -3.80 2.20 -2.80
N CYS A 8 -3.67 1.46 -3.89
CA CYS A 8 -2.87 1.84 -5.04
C CYS A 8 -3.74 2.45 -6.14
N GLY A 9 -3.43 3.68 -6.54
CA GLY A 9 -3.99 4.37 -7.70
C GLY A 9 -2.93 4.56 -8.80
N SER A 10 -3.34 5.10 -9.95
CA SER A 10 -2.45 5.22 -11.13
C SER A 10 -1.18 6.06 -10.87
N SER A 11 -1.27 7.09 -10.04
CA SER A 11 -0.16 7.99 -9.71
C SER A 11 0.02 8.19 -8.20
N SER A 12 -0.58 7.33 -7.37
CA SER A 12 -0.50 7.43 -5.91
C SER A 12 -0.59 6.07 -5.23
N LEU A 13 -0.05 6.00 -4.02
CA LEU A 13 -0.14 4.84 -3.15
C LEU A 13 -0.34 5.33 -1.71
N LYS A 14 -1.54 5.09 -1.17
CA LYS A 14 -1.86 5.34 0.24
C LYS A 14 -1.58 4.09 1.03
N PHE A 15 -1.00 4.24 2.21
CA PHE A 15 -0.69 3.12 3.09
C PHE A 15 -0.99 3.41 4.56
N GLN A 16 -1.28 2.35 5.30
CA GLN A 16 -1.44 2.36 6.75
C GLN A 16 -0.86 1.09 7.34
N VAL A 17 -0.33 1.17 8.56
CA VAL A 17 0.00 0.00 9.37
C VAL A 17 -0.90 -0.02 10.59
N ILE A 18 -1.64 -1.11 10.75
CA ILE A 18 -2.63 -1.29 11.82
C ILE A 18 -2.23 -2.53 12.64
N ASP A 19 -2.33 -2.48 13.96
CA ASP A 19 -2.28 -3.71 14.77
C ASP A 19 -3.65 -4.40 14.75
N ALA A 20 -3.71 -5.60 14.21
CA ALA A 20 -4.95 -6.37 14.07
C ALA A 20 -5.58 -6.80 15.41
N VAL A 21 -4.83 -6.76 16.52
CA VAL A 21 -5.33 -7.16 17.84
C VAL A 21 -5.94 -5.97 18.57
N THR A 22 -5.27 -4.81 18.53
CA THR A 22 -5.73 -3.59 19.23
C THR A 22 -6.54 -2.66 18.33
N GLU A 23 -6.54 -2.91 17.01
CA GLU A 23 -7.10 -2.05 15.96
C GLU A 23 -6.46 -0.65 15.89
N GLU A 24 -5.33 -0.46 16.57
CA GLU A 24 -4.64 0.83 16.60
C GLU A 24 -3.91 1.10 15.28
N LEU A 25 -4.06 2.32 14.77
CA LEU A 25 -3.27 2.85 13.68
C LEU A 25 -1.86 3.19 14.19
N LEU A 26 -0.84 2.51 13.67
CA LEU A 26 0.56 2.70 14.05
C LEU A 26 1.22 3.79 13.17
N ALA A 27 1.03 3.69 11.86
CA ALA A 27 1.56 4.64 10.89
C ALA A 27 0.62 4.81 9.70
N LYS A 28 0.73 5.95 9.01
CA LYS A 28 0.04 6.19 7.74
C LYS A 28 0.90 7.04 6.82
N GLY A 29 0.62 6.98 5.53
CA GLY A 29 1.29 7.83 4.57
C GLY A 29 0.70 7.77 3.18
N LEU A 30 1.33 8.52 2.29
CA LEU A 30 0.93 8.70 0.90
C LEU A 30 2.19 8.92 0.06
N CYS A 31 2.40 8.05 -0.92
CA CYS A 31 3.20 8.37 -2.09
C CYS A 31 2.28 8.98 -3.15
N GLU A 32 2.64 10.12 -3.70
CA GLU A 32 1.87 10.80 -4.75
C GLU A 32 2.79 11.25 -5.88
N ARG A 33 2.18 11.56 -7.03
CA ARG A 33 2.91 12.02 -8.22
C ARG A 33 3.94 10.97 -8.69
N ILE A 34 3.58 9.69 -8.54
CA ILE A 34 4.32 8.53 -9.05
C ILE A 34 4.36 8.61 -10.58
N GLY A 35 5.53 8.40 -11.17
CA GLY A 35 5.80 8.60 -12.60
C GLY A 35 5.93 10.05 -13.04
N ILE A 36 5.96 11.01 -12.08
CA ILE A 36 6.05 12.45 -12.35
C ILE A 36 7.31 12.99 -11.65
N ASP A 37 7.17 13.74 -10.56
CA ASP A 37 8.26 14.33 -9.77
C ASP A 37 8.29 13.83 -8.31
N GLY A 38 7.32 12.98 -7.94
CA GLY A 38 7.31 12.25 -6.68
C GLY A 38 7.13 13.09 -5.41
N SER A 39 6.40 12.52 -4.47
CA SER A 39 6.31 13.01 -3.10
C SER A 39 5.94 11.84 -2.21
N ILE A 40 6.59 11.72 -1.06
CA ILE A 40 6.18 10.81 -0.01
C ILE A 40 5.91 11.60 1.25
N THR A 41 4.75 11.34 1.83
CA THR A 41 4.41 11.76 3.16
C THR A 41 4.27 10.57 4.08
N TYR A 42 4.87 10.66 5.26
CA TYR A 42 4.81 9.65 6.31
C TYR A 42 4.45 10.27 7.66
N GLU A 43 3.69 9.54 8.48
CA GLU A 43 3.36 9.91 9.85
C GLU A 43 3.37 8.63 10.70
N ASN A 44 4.24 8.59 11.71
CA ASN A 44 4.11 7.67 12.82
C ASN A 44 3.09 8.26 13.81
N VAL A 45 1.98 7.56 14.00
CA VAL A 45 0.84 8.10 14.76
C VAL A 45 1.10 8.03 16.27
N LYS A 46 2.05 7.20 16.71
CA LYS A 46 2.35 6.98 18.14
C LYS A 46 3.46 7.88 18.69
N ASP A 47 4.43 8.28 17.88
CA ASP A 47 5.59 9.03 18.37
C ASP A 47 5.33 10.54 18.53
N GLY A 48 4.26 11.07 17.93
CA GLY A 48 3.94 12.49 17.95
C GLY A 48 4.95 13.38 17.24
N THR A 49 5.87 12.82 16.44
CA THR A 49 6.90 13.55 15.68
C THR A 49 6.31 14.36 14.52
N GLY A 50 5.04 14.09 14.20
CA GLY A 50 4.28 14.82 13.19
C GLY A 50 4.42 14.18 11.81
N LYS A 51 4.02 14.95 10.80
CA LYS A 51 3.96 14.50 9.41
C LYS A 51 5.24 14.94 8.70
N GLU A 52 6.00 13.98 8.19
CA GLU A 52 7.21 14.22 7.40
C GLU A 52 6.87 14.19 5.91
N THR A 53 7.49 15.05 5.10
CA THR A 53 7.29 15.07 3.65
C THR A 53 8.62 15.28 2.95
N SER A 54 8.86 14.51 1.90
CA SER A 54 9.99 14.68 1.00
C SER A 54 9.58 14.44 -0.45
N ASN A 55 10.40 14.90 -1.39
CA ASN A 55 10.12 14.83 -2.83
C ASN A 55 11.19 14.00 -3.57
N PRO A 56 11.34 12.70 -3.26
CA PRO A 56 12.21 11.82 -4.04
C PRO A 56 11.61 11.57 -5.42
N ALA A 57 12.44 11.18 -6.39
CA ALA A 57 11.92 10.63 -7.64
C ALA A 57 11.23 9.28 -7.37
N ILE A 58 10.00 9.12 -7.84
CA ILE A 58 9.22 7.88 -7.70
C ILE A 58 8.75 7.45 -9.10
N PRO A 59 9.61 6.82 -9.91
CA PRO A 59 9.30 6.51 -11.31
C PRO A 59 8.16 5.50 -11.47
N ASP A 60 7.99 4.60 -10.51
CA ASP A 60 6.97 3.56 -10.51
C ASP A 60 6.55 3.16 -9.08
N HIS A 61 5.58 2.25 -9.00
CA HIS A 61 5.04 1.76 -7.73
C HIS A 61 5.99 0.85 -6.95
N ASN A 62 6.96 0.20 -7.61
CA ASN A 62 7.96 -0.60 -6.90
C ASN A 62 8.86 0.33 -6.07
N VAL A 63 9.31 1.44 -6.65
CA VAL A 63 10.05 2.47 -5.89
C VAL A 63 9.17 3.07 -4.80
N ALA A 64 7.87 3.29 -5.06
CA ALA A 64 6.96 3.77 -4.02
C ALA A 64 6.88 2.81 -2.83
N ILE A 65 6.77 1.49 -3.06
CA ILE A 65 6.74 0.49 -1.99
C ILE A 65 8.07 0.43 -1.24
N SER A 66 9.22 0.48 -1.92
CA SER A 66 10.53 0.53 -1.26
C SER A 66 10.63 1.72 -0.31
N LEU A 67 10.19 2.92 -0.74
CA LEU A 67 10.17 4.11 0.12
C LEU A 67 9.23 3.96 1.31
N VAL A 68 8.08 3.28 1.13
CA VAL A 68 7.19 2.95 2.24
C VAL A 68 7.87 2.03 3.25
N ILE A 69 8.54 0.98 2.78
CA ILE A 69 9.29 0.06 3.65
C ILE A 69 10.39 0.80 4.41
N ASP A 70 11.17 1.63 3.72
CA ASP A 70 12.24 2.43 4.33
C ASP A 70 11.70 3.37 5.41
N ALA A 71 10.57 4.03 5.15
CA ALA A 71 9.92 4.90 6.14
C ALA A 71 9.42 4.10 7.35
N LEU A 72 8.82 2.93 7.12
CA LEU A 72 8.32 2.05 8.17
C LEU A 72 9.44 1.45 9.04
N MET A 73 10.61 1.22 8.46
CA MET A 73 11.80 0.66 9.12
C MET A 73 12.77 1.70 9.65
N ASN A 74 12.47 3.00 9.49
CA ASN A 74 13.35 4.08 9.92
C ASN A 74 13.71 3.96 11.41
N ASP A 75 14.99 4.11 11.76
CA ASP A 75 15.45 3.94 13.14
C ASP A 75 14.80 4.91 14.14
N LYS A 76 14.44 6.12 13.67
CA LYS A 76 13.90 7.19 14.50
C LYS A 76 12.38 7.23 14.47
N THR A 77 11.79 7.16 13.29
CA THR A 77 10.35 7.38 13.08
C THR A 77 9.59 6.12 12.68
N GLY A 78 10.28 5.01 12.39
CA GLY A 78 9.66 3.76 11.95
C GLY A 78 8.82 3.07 13.02
N VAL A 79 7.88 2.24 12.58
CA VAL A 79 6.97 1.44 13.43
C VAL A 79 7.27 -0.06 13.42
N ILE A 80 8.24 -0.49 12.63
CA ILE A 80 8.76 -1.86 12.57
C ILE A 80 10.29 -1.84 12.56
N LYS A 81 10.92 -2.92 13.03
CA LYS A 81 12.38 -3.13 13.00
C LYS A 81 12.80 -4.15 11.93
N SER A 82 11.88 -5.01 11.51
CA SER A 82 12.06 -5.89 10.37
C SER A 82 10.75 -6.09 9.60
N LEU A 83 10.87 -6.56 8.35
CA LEU A 83 9.71 -6.93 7.53
C LEU A 83 8.91 -8.10 8.13
N ASP A 84 9.55 -8.98 8.91
CA ASP A 84 8.89 -10.11 9.58
C ASP A 84 7.83 -9.67 10.60
N GLU A 85 7.83 -8.41 11.02
CA GLU A 85 6.78 -7.87 11.90
C GLU A 85 5.46 -7.61 11.16
N ILE A 86 5.48 -7.50 9.83
CA ILE A 86 4.27 -7.39 8.99
C ILE A 86 3.73 -8.80 8.76
N GLY A 87 2.62 -9.13 9.42
CA GLY A 87 2.01 -10.44 9.32
C GLY A 87 1.13 -10.63 8.09
N ALA A 88 0.65 -9.54 7.48
CA ALA A 88 -0.15 -9.58 6.26
C ALA A 88 -0.14 -8.23 5.53
N VAL A 89 -0.46 -8.27 4.23
CA VAL A 89 -0.73 -7.08 3.41
C VAL A 89 -2.16 -7.16 2.88
N GLY A 90 -2.95 -6.12 3.13
CA GLY A 90 -4.31 -5.96 2.60
C GLY A 90 -4.34 -4.97 1.45
N HIS A 91 -4.96 -5.33 0.33
CA HIS A 91 -5.06 -4.47 -0.85
C HIS A 91 -6.51 -4.05 -1.12
N ARG A 92 -6.73 -2.78 -1.41
CA ARG A 92 -7.99 -2.33 -2.01
C ARG A 92 -8.02 -2.72 -3.49
N ILE A 93 -8.96 -3.57 -3.85
CA ILE A 93 -9.36 -3.84 -5.23
C ILE A 93 -10.73 -3.22 -5.47
N VAL A 94 -10.89 -2.47 -6.57
CA VAL A 94 -12.13 -1.72 -6.82
C VAL A 94 -13.27 -2.59 -7.33
N HIS A 95 -13.03 -3.46 -8.31
CA HIS A 95 -14.08 -4.28 -8.90
C HIS A 95 -13.65 -5.74 -8.99
N GLY A 96 -14.34 -6.62 -8.26
CA GLY A 96 -14.14 -8.08 -8.30
C GLY A 96 -15.05 -8.81 -9.30
N GLY A 97 -15.91 -8.07 -10.01
CA GLY A 97 -16.96 -8.66 -10.84
C GLY A 97 -17.98 -9.40 -9.99
N GLU A 98 -18.63 -10.39 -10.58
CA GLU A 98 -19.52 -11.30 -9.85
C GLU A 98 -18.74 -12.38 -9.08
N ALA A 99 -17.48 -12.63 -9.48
CA ALA A 99 -16.63 -13.67 -8.90
C ALA A 99 -16.22 -13.36 -7.45
N PHE A 100 -15.90 -12.10 -7.15
CA PHE A 100 -15.44 -11.69 -5.82
C PHE A 100 -16.23 -10.49 -5.30
N THR A 101 -17.19 -10.78 -4.43
CA THR A 101 -18.04 -9.79 -3.75
C THR A 101 -17.74 -9.66 -2.25
N SER A 102 -16.72 -10.38 -1.77
CA SER A 102 -16.19 -10.33 -0.40
C SER A 102 -14.67 -10.47 -0.42
N SER A 103 -14.02 -10.17 0.70
CA SER A 103 -12.56 -10.28 0.83
C SER A 103 -12.08 -11.71 0.64
N VAL A 104 -11.01 -11.88 -0.14
CA VAL A 104 -10.38 -13.17 -0.44
C VAL A 104 -8.87 -13.09 -0.31
N VAL A 105 -8.21 -14.22 -0.08
CA VAL A 105 -6.75 -14.32 -0.16
C VAL A 105 -6.35 -14.26 -1.63
N ILE A 106 -5.41 -13.37 -1.95
CA ILE A 106 -4.94 -13.19 -3.32
C ILE A 106 -4.07 -14.40 -3.72
N ASN A 107 -4.43 -15.00 -4.85
CA ASN A 107 -3.65 -16.02 -5.56
C ASN A 107 -3.68 -15.70 -7.08
N ASP A 108 -3.05 -16.54 -7.90
CA ASP A 108 -3.00 -16.33 -9.36
C ASP A 108 -4.39 -16.32 -10.01
N GLU A 109 -5.33 -17.13 -9.52
CA GLU A 109 -6.71 -17.16 -10.01
C GLU A 109 -7.44 -15.85 -9.73
N VAL A 110 -7.29 -15.31 -8.52
CA VAL A 110 -7.84 -13.99 -8.14
C VAL A 110 -7.24 -12.91 -9.02
N ILE A 111 -5.91 -12.90 -9.19
CA ILE A 111 -5.23 -11.90 -10.03
C ILE A 111 -5.77 -11.95 -11.47
N GLN A 112 -5.93 -13.15 -12.04
CA GLN A 112 -6.45 -13.29 -13.40
C GLN A 112 -7.90 -12.81 -13.51
N ALA A 113 -8.78 -13.21 -12.60
CA ALA A 113 -10.17 -12.77 -12.63
C ALA A 113 -10.32 -11.24 -12.42
N ILE A 114 -9.45 -10.60 -11.62
CA ILE A 114 -9.42 -9.12 -11.53
C ILE A 114 -8.95 -8.48 -12.85
N LYS A 115 -7.99 -9.08 -13.58
CA LYS A 115 -7.60 -8.63 -14.92
C LYS A 115 -8.78 -8.72 -15.89
N ASP A 116 -9.50 -9.84 -15.89
CA ASP A 116 -10.61 -10.09 -16.82
C ASP A 116 -11.76 -9.09 -16.66
N VAL A 117 -11.98 -8.58 -15.43
CA VAL A 117 -13.01 -7.57 -15.14
C VAL A 117 -12.46 -6.14 -15.08
N SER A 118 -11.21 -5.91 -15.47
CA SER A 118 -10.59 -4.58 -15.42
C SER A 118 -11.29 -3.56 -16.31
N ASP A 119 -11.98 -3.98 -17.38
CA ASP A 119 -12.80 -3.10 -18.22
C ASP A 119 -14.00 -2.49 -17.48
N LEU A 120 -14.44 -3.08 -16.36
CA LEU A 120 -15.48 -2.51 -15.50
C LEU A 120 -14.93 -1.39 -14.60
N ALA A 121 -13.62 -1.36 -14.36
CA ALA A 121 -12.94 -0.34 -13.55
C ALA A 121 -11.56 0.01 -14.14
N PRO A 122 -11.49 0.51 -15.40
CA PRO A 122 -10.26 0.57 -16.19
C PRO A 122 -9.24 1.55 -15.62
N LEU A 123 -9.68 2.56 -14.88
CA LEU A 123 -8.82 3.53 -14.23
C LEU A 123 -8.29 3.05 -12.87
N HIS A 124 -8.75 1.90 -12.36
CA HIS A 124 -8.54 1.50 -10.96
C HIS A 124 -7.95 0.10 -10.85
N ASN A 125 -8.60 -0.92 -11.41
CA ASN A 125 -8.15 -2.31 -11.27
C ASN A 125 -6.70 -2.54 -11.74
N PRO A 126 -6.24 -1.99 -12.88
CA PRO A 126 -4.83 -2.12 -13.27
C PRO A 126 -3.87 -1.55 -12.22
N ALA A 127 -4.17 -0.39 -11.66
CA ALA A 127 -3.36 0.21 -10.60
C ALA A 127 -3.41 -0.61 -9.30
N ASN A 128 -4.58 -1.16 -8.95
CA ASN A 128 -4.70 -2.03 -7.78
C ASN A 128 -3.81 -3.27 -7.92
N LEU A 129 -3.79 -3.90 -9.11
CA LEU A 129 -2.93 -5.06 -9.40
C LEU A 129 -1.43 -4.72 -9.44
N ILE A 130 -1.04 -3.53 -9.89
CA ILE A 130 0.34 -3.05 -9.75
C ILE A 130 0.73 -3.01 -8.27
N GLY A 131 -0.15 -2.51 -7.40
CA GLY A 131 0.09 -2.49 -5.97
C GLY A 131 0.23 -3.89 -5.35
N VAL A 132 -0.56 -4.86 -5.83
CA VAL A 132 -0.42 -6.28 -5.42
C VAL A 132 0.94 -6.82 -5.85
N ALA A 133 1.31 -6.65 -7.12
CA ALA A 133 2.57 -7.15 -7.67
C ALA A 133 3.80 -6.54 -6.99
N ALA A 134 3.74 -5.26 -6.60
CA ALA A 134 4.84 -4.57 -5.92
C ALA A 134 5.09 -5.07 -4.47
N CYS A 135 4.15 -5.82 -3.90
CA CYS A 135 4.25 -6.40 -2.55
C CYS A 135 4.54 -7.92 -2.55
N GLN A 136 4.68 -8.55 -3.72
CA GLN A 136 5.05 -9.96 -3.89
C GLN A 136 6.56 -10.12 -4.08
#